data_AF-A0AAU8DA62-F1
#
_entry.id   AF-A0AAU8DA62-F1
#
_cell.length_a   1.000
_cell.length_b   1.000
_cell.length_c   1.000
_cell.angle_alpha   90.00
_cell.angle_beta   90.00
_cell.angle_gamma   90.00
#
_symmetry.space_group_name_H-M   'P 1'
#
loop_
_entity.id
_entity.type
_entity.pdbx_description
1 polymer ?
#
loop_
_entity_poly.entity_id
_entity_poly.type
_entity_poly.pdbx_seq_one_letter_code
_entity_poly.pdbx_strand_id
1 'polypeptide(L)' 'MQSDFAGARLCLEKAFHLLGGSNVVSVQAREAIGLLIAAMMSEEEGQAGKPETSLRPASDHSITFGA' A
#
# COMPACT_ATOMS: atom_id res chain seq x y z
N MET A 1 -11.38 -3.04 8.60
CA MET A 1 -10.72 -4.18 7.94
C MET A 1 -9.24 -4.04 8.23
N GLN A 2 -8.68 -4.87 9.12
CA GLN A 2 -7.23 -4.90 9.37
C GLN A 2 -6.60 -5.64 8.20
N SER A 3 -5.82 -4.94 7.38
CA SER A 3 -5.09 -5.54 6.29
C SER A 3 -3.91 -6.33 6.86
N ASP A 4 -3.89 -7.65 6.67
CA ASP A 4 -2.78 -8.55 7.07
C ASP A 4 -1.55 -8.37 6.15
N PHE A 5 -1.00 -7.16 6.09
CA PHE A 5 0.19 -6.84 5.30
C PHE A 5 1.40 -7.67 5.75
N ALA A 6 1.55 -7.90 7.06
CA ALA A 6 2.60 -8.74 7.62
C ALA A 6 2.53 -10.20 7.13
N GLY A 7 1.31 -10.77 7.06
CA GLY A 7 1.12 -12.14 6.58
C GLY A 7 1.42 -12.29 5.09
N ALA A 8 0.94 -11.36 4.28
CA ALA A 8 1.21 -11.35 2.85
C ALA A 8 2.70 -11.12 2.53
N ARG A 9 3.36 -10.23 3.28
CA ARG A 9 4.82 -10.00 3.16
C ARG A 9 5.62 -11.28 3.44
N LEU A 10 5.30 -11.98 4.53
CA LEU A 10 6.02 -13.20 4.91
C LEU A 10 5.86 -14.32 3.87
N CYS A 11 4.70 -14.40 3.21
CA CYS A 11 4.49 -15.32 2.08
C CYS A 11 5.35 -14.95 0.86
N LEU A 12 5.48 -13.67 0.54
CA LEU A 12 6.30 -13.19 -0.58
C LEU A 12 7.80 -13.40 -0.34
N GLU A 13 8.29 -13.13 0.86
CA GLU A 13 9.69 -13.39 1.23
C GLU A 13 10.02 -14.88 1.07
N LYS A 14 9.12 -15.77 1.52
CA LYS A 14 9.27 -17.22 1.29
C LYS A 14 9.29 -17.58 -0.19
N ALA A 15 8.41 -17.01 -1.00
CA ALA A 15 8.37 -17.25 -2.46
C ALA A 15 9.67 -16.79 -3.15
N PHE A 16 10.21 -15.64 -2.74
CA PHE A 16 11.48 -15.12 -3.25
C PHE A 16 12.65 -16.08 -2.97
N HIS A 17 12.72 -16.64 -1.76
CA HIS A 17 13.76 -17.60 -1.37
C HIS A 17 13.60 -18.98 -2.03
N LEU A 18 12.37 -19.41 -2.27
CA LEU A 18 12.08 -20.69 -2.94
C LEU A 18 12.35 -20.65 -4.44
N LEU A 19 12.22 -19.47 -5.06
CA LEU A 19 12.66 -19.27 -6.44
C LEU A 19 14.16 -19.48 -6.48
N GLY A 20 14.58 -20.65 -6.96
CA GLY A 20 15.97 -21.04 -7.20
C GLY A 20 16.35 -20.93 -8.67
N GLY A 21 17.65 -20.92 -8.94
CA GLY A 21 18.18 -21.00 -10.30
C GLY A 21 18.47 -19.65 -10.96
N SER A 22 19.27 -19.73 -12.01
CA SER A 22 19.78 -18.61 -12.81
C SER A 22 19.11 -18.50 -14.18
N ASN A 23 18.03 -19.25 -14.41
CA ASN A 23 17.24 -19.09 -15.63
C ASN A 23 16.54 -17.71 -15.60
N VAL A 24 16.30 -17.16 -16.79
CA VAL A 24 15.74 -15.80 -16.97
C VAL A 24 14.41 -15.65 -16.23
N VAL A 25 13.57 -16.69 -16.23
CA VAL A 25 12.25 -16.69 -15.60
C VAL A 25 12.36 -16.59 -14.07
N SER A 26 13.27 -17.36 -13.45
CA SER A 26 13.53 -17.32 -12.01
C SER A 26 14.07 -15.95 -11.57
N VAL A 27 14.94 -15.33 -12.38
CA VAL A 27 15.47 -13.98 -12.10
C VAL A 27 14.36 -12.93 -12.17
N GLN A 28 13.58 -12.92 -13.25
CA GLN A 28 12.45 -12.00 -13.42
C GLN A 28 11.38 -12.19 -12.34
N ALA A 29 11.10 -13.43 -11.95
CA ALA A 29 10.15 -13.73 -10.87
C ALA A 29 10.64 -13.20 -9.52
N ARG A 30 11.94 -13.32 -9.21
CA ARG A 30 12.53 -12.72 -8.01
C ARG A 30 12.43 -11.20 -8.04
N GLU A 31 12.78 -10.56 -9.15
CA GLU A 31 12.69 -9.10 -9.31
C GLU A 31 11.25 -8.61 -9.08
N ALA A 32 10.26 -9.25 -9.71
CA ALA A 32 8.85 -8.90 -9.56
C ALA A 32 8.36 -9.04 -8.10
N ILE A 33 8.77 -10.11 -7.41
CA ILE A 33 8.41 -10.32 -6.00
C ILE A 33 9.09 -9.30 -5.10
N GLY A 34 10.36 -8.96 -5.36
CA GLY A 34 11.07 -7.91 -4.62
C GLY A 34 10.39 -6.55 -4.73
N LEU A 35 9.96 -6.16 -5.94
CA LEU A 35 9.21 -4.93 -6.18
C LEU A 35 7.87 -4.93 -5.43
N LEU A 36 7.17 -6.07 -5.40
CA LEU A 36 5.90 -6.20 -4.69
C LEU A 36 6.06 -6.05 -3.17
N ILE A 37 7.11 -6.65 -2.59
CA ILE A 37 7.45 -6.49 -1.17
C ILE A 37 7.74 -5.01 -0.85
N ALA A 38 8.53 -4.34 -1.69
CA ALA A 38 8.86 -2.92 -1.50
C ALA A 38 7.61 -2.03 -1.55
N ALA A 39 6.71 -2.26 -2.52
CA ALA A 39 5.45 -1.53 -2.62
C ALA A 39 4.56 -1.73 -1.39
N MET A 40 4.49 -2.97 -0.87
CA MET A 40 3.72 -3.26 0.35
C MET A 40 4.28 -2.55 1.58
N MET A 41 5.60 -2.45 1.73
CA MET A 41 6.22 -1.72 2.84
C MET A 41 5.93 -0.21 2.75
N SER A 42 6.01 0.37 1.55
CA SER A 42 5.67 1.79 1.34
C SER A 42 4.19 2.11 1.63
N GLU A 43 3.27 1.20 1.32
CA GLU A 43 1.85 1.37 1.65
C GLU A 43 1.57 1.22 3.16
N GLU A 44 2.32 0.34 3.85
CA GLU A 44 2.27 0.18 5.31
C GLU A 44 2.75 1.46 6.03
N GLU A 45 3.88 2.03 5.59
CA GLU A 45 4.40 3.29 6.12
C GLU A 45 3.52 4.50 5.75
N GLY A 46 2.98 4.52 4.53
CA GLY A 46 2.08 5.57 4.04
C GLY A 46 0.75 5.65 4.77
N GLN A 47 0.26 4.55 5.36
CA GLN A 47 -0.94 4.56 6.21
C GLN A 47 -0.68 5.07 7.63
N ALA A 48 0.53 4.91 8.17
CA ALA A 48 0.90 5.48 9.46
C ALA A 48 1.04 7.02 9.42
N GLY A 49 1.22 7.58 8.23
CA GLY A 49 1.43 9.02 7.99
C GLY A 49 0.24 9.79 7.42
N LYS A 50 -0.99 9.24 7.38
CA LYS A 50 -2.17 10.04 7.01
C LYS A 50 -2.63 10.86 8.23
N PRO A 51 -2.36 12.17 8.32
CA PRO A 51 -3.27 13.02 9.06
C PRO A 51 -4.64 12.82 8.42
N GLU A 52 -5.60 12.36 9.19
CA GLU A 52 -7.01 12.49 8.88
C GLU A 52 -7.30 13.98 8.69
N THR A 53 -6.99 14.49 7.51
CA THR A 53 -7.38 15.82 7.07
C THR A 53 -8.86 15.69 6.83
N SER A 54 -9.59 15.93 7.92
CA SER A 54 -10.96 16.41 7.99
C SER A 54 -11.34 17.13 6.71
N LEU A 55 -11.85 16.38 5.73
CA LEU A 55 -12.65 16.91 4.66
C LEU A 55 -14.06 17.09 5.22
N ARG A 56 -14.21 18.00 6.21
CA ARG A 56 -15.48 18.72 6.33
C ARG A 56 -15.49 19.65 5.12
N PRO A 57 -16.39 19.49 4.14
CA PRO A 57 -16.74 20.64 3.33
C PRO A 57 -17.31 21.67 4.31
N ALA A 58 -16.54 22.72 4.59
CA ALA A 58 -17.09 23.94 5.13
C ALA A 58 -18.08 24.43 4.07
N SER A 59 -19.33 23.99 4.19
CA SER A 59 -20.41 24.47 3.34
C SER A 59 -20.60 25.92 3.72
N ASP A 60 -20.14 26.73 2.78
CA ASP A 60 -20.16 28.18 2.75
C ASP A 60 -21.55 28.71 3.11
N HIS A 61 -21.59 29.68 4.02
CA HIS A 61 -22.82 30.33 4.45
C HIS A 61 -23.46 31.07 3.28
N SER A 62 -24.71 30.77 2.97
CA SER A 62 -25.59 31.71 2.26
C SER A 62 -26.97 31.67 2.91
N ILE A 63 -27.19 32.56 3.88
CA ILE A 63 -28.53 32.96 4.32
C ILE A 63 -28.71 34.41 3.87
N THR A 64 -29.53 34.63 2.86
CA THR A 64 -30.04 35.96 2.51
C THR A 64 -31.56 35.89 2.61
N PHE A 65 -32.12 36.41 3.71
CA PHE A 65 -33.56 36.62 3.83
C PHE A 65 -33.94 37.85 3.00
N GLY A 66 -34.78 37.66 1.98
CA GLY A 66 -35.41 38.74 1.22
C GLY A 66 -36.58 39.34 1.99
N ALA A 67 -36.74 40.65 1.81
CA ALA A 67 -37.72 41.55 2.44
C ALA A 67 -39.18 41.29 2.03
#